data_AF-A0A3P5YD45-F1
#
_entry.id   AF-A0A3P5YD45-F1
#
_cell.length_a   1.000
_cell.length_b   1.000
_cell.length_c   1.000
_cell.angle_alpha   90.00
_cell.angle_beta   90.00
_cell.angle_gamma   90.00
#
_symmetry.space_group_name_H-M   'P 1'
#
loop_
_entity.id
_entity.type
_entity.pdbx_description
1 polymer ?
#
loop_
_entity_poly.entity_id
_entity_poly.type
_entity_poly.pdbx_seq_one_letter_code
_entity_poly.pdbx_strand_id
1 'polypeptide(L)'
;MSKRIVLRILLIFALCGLTACHKQVMDSSTSKSDKTSQHSSSKENTVKDEKDKTPNQINQEEGIDAEQIVVSISDDGFVTSHGDHYHFYNGEVPFDSLLSSDLLAPKDYQFDAKQVVNEINNGYIVKVDGTYYVYLNDSNHQENIRMVTEK
;
A
#
# COMPACT_ATOMS: atom_id res chain seq x y z
N MET A 1 17.99 -38.16 41.21
CA MET A 1 18.13 -36.74 41.62
C MET A 1 16.99 -35.93 41.00
N SER A 2 16.25 -35.23 41.87
CA SER A 2 15.10 -34.29 41.76
C SER A 2 14.36 -34.17 40.41
N LYS A 3 13.16 -34.75 40.23
CA LYS A 3 11.80 -34.40 40.73
C LYS A 3 11.29 -33.00 40.32
N ARG A 4 10.23 -33.05 39.51
CA ARG A 4 9.48 -32.00 38.80
C ARG A 4 8.77 -31.04 39.76
N ILE A 5 8.74 -29.74 39.42
CA ILE A 5 7.92 -28.74 40.11
C ILE A 5 6.88 -28.20 39.12
N VAL A 6 5.62 -28.49 39.44
CA VAL A 6 4.42 -27.99 38.77
C VAL A 6 3.92 -26.84 39.64
N LEU A 7 3.86 -25.61 39.12
CA LEU A 7 3.22 -24.49 39.82
C LEU A 7 2.05 -23.99 38.98
N ARG A 8 0.84 -24.35 39.41
CA ARG A 8 -0.42 -23.78 38.95
C ARG A 8 -0.66 -22.49 39.73
N ILE A 9 -0.81 -21.37 39.05
CA ILE A 9 -1.44 -20.18 39.64
C ILE A 9 -2.75 -19.97 38.89
N LEU A 10 -3.82 -20.28 39.60
CA LEU A 10 -5.20 -19.99 39.28
C LEU A 10 -5.47 -18.57 39.79
N LEU A 11 -5.90 -17.64 38.93
CA LEU A 11 -6.49 -16.37 39.38
C LEU A 11 -7.73 -16.12 38.52
N ILE A 12 -8.85 -16.00 39.23
CA ILE A 12 -10.20 -16.11 38.72
C ILE A 12 -10.94 -14.77 39.00
N PHE A 13 -11.80 -14.41 38.04
CA PHE A 13 -12.92 -13.46 38.03
C PHE A 13 -12.68 -11.95 38.18
N ALA A 14 -13.04 -11.22 37.12
CA ALA A 14 -14.00 -10.12 37.23
C ALA A 14 -14.88 -10.07 35.96
N LEU A 15 -16.17 -10.35 36.17
CA LEU A 15 -17.30 -10.07 35.28
C LEU A 15 -17.57 -8.55 35.25
N CYS A 16 -17.79 -7.97 34.07
CA CYS A 16 -18.60 -6.77 33.79
C CYS A 16 -18.38 -6.43 32.30
N GLY A 17 -19.37 -6.24 31.42
CA GLY A 17 -20.80 -6.25 31.52
C GLY A 17 -21.35 -6.27 30.08
N LEU A 18 -22.56 -6.79 29.93
CA LEU A 18 -23.35 -6.73 28.69
C LEU A 18 -23.82 -5.29 28.45
N THR A 19 -23.60 -4.77 27.26
CA THR A 19 -24.46 -3.70 26.71
C THR A 19 -24.73 -3.99 25.25
N ALA A 20 -25.94 -4.49 24.99
CA ALA A 20 -26.62 -4.31 23.71
C ALA A 20 -27.44 -3.03 23.81
N CYS A 21 -27.28 -2.10 22.87
CA CYS A 21 -28.32 -1.15 22.54
C CYS A 21 -28.39 -0.95 21.02
N HIS A 22 -29.63 -0.79 20.57
CA HIS A 22 -30.15 -0.91 19.23
C HIS A 22 -29.90 0.32 18.35
N LYS A 23 -29.97 0.08 17.03
CA LYS A 23 -30.52 0.90 15.92
C LYS A 23 -30.47 2.42 16.05
N GLN A 24 -30.12 3.14 14.96
CA GLN A 24 -31.09 3.82 14.06
C GLN A 24 -30.52 3.96 12.64
N VAL A 25 -31.25 3.43 11.66
CA VAL A 25 -31.32 3.96 10.28
C VAL A 25 -32.43 5.00 10.31
N MET A 26 -32.21 6.20 9.77
CA MET A 26 -33.26 6.95 9.07
C MET A 26 -32.70 8.14 8.29
N ASP A 27 -33.23 8.23 7.07
CA ASP A 27 -32.98 9.19 6.00
C ASP A 27 -33.34 10.64 6.34
N SER A 28 -32.82 11.60 5.56
CA SER A 28 -33.61 12.31 4.53
C SER A 28 -33.16 13.77 4.29
N SER A 29 -32.79 14.02 3.02
CA SER A 29 -33.08 15.21 2.18
C SER A 29 -33.00 16.63 2.78
N THR A 30 -32.21 17.52 2.14
CA THR A 30 -32.72 18.54 1.18
C THR A 30 -31.67 19.64 0.90
N SER A 31 -31.20 19.67 -0.34
CA SER A 31 -30.99 20.79 -1.28
C SER A 31 -30.58 22.23 -0.84
N LYS A 32 -29.56 22.73 -1.57
CA LYS A 32 -29.31 24.10 -2.12
C LYS A 32 -28.20 24.98 -1.49
N SER A 33 -27.16 25.14 -2.33
CA SER A 33 -26.34 26.33 -2.60
C SER A 33 -25.88 27.23 -1.44
N ASP A 34 -24.57 27.32 -1.24
CA ASP A 34 -23.88 28.60 -1.40
C ASP A 34 -22.35 28.42 -1.53
N LYS A 35 -21.74 29.22 -2.42
CA LYS A 35 -20.29 29.30 -2.63
C LYS A 35 -19.63 29.83 -1.36
N THR A 36 -18.68 29.11 -0.80
CA THR A 36 -17.58 29.69 -0.02
C THR A 36 -16.33 28.86 -0.23
N SER A 37 -15.38 29.47 -0.92
CA SER A 37 -13.99 29.05 -0.98
C SER A 37 -13.40 28.95 0.42
N GLN A 38 -13.13 27.74 0.88
CA GLN A 38 -12.14 27.50 1.92
C GLN A 38 -11.17 26.45 1.42
N HIS A 39 -9.98 26.96 1.08
CA HIS A 39 -8.76 26.21 0.92
C HIS A 39 -8.41 25.58 2.28
N SER A 40 -8.97 24.40 2.54
CA SER A 40 -8.50 23.51 3.60
C SER A 40 -7.74 22.37 2.94
N SER A 41 -6.42 22.52 2.87
CA SER A 41 -5.47 21.49 2.48
C SER A 41 -5.56 20.32 3.47
N SER A 42 -6.47 19.41 3.21
CA SER A 42 -6.42 18.05 3.70
C SER A 42 -6.19 17.22 2.44
N LYS A 43 -4.93 16.82 2.18
CA LYS A 43 -4.60 15.82 1.14
C LYS A 43 -5.25 14.52 1.59
N GLU A 44 -6.53 14.37 1.29
CA GLU A 44 -7.26 13.12 1.46
C GLU A 44 -6.84 12.23 0.28
N ASN A 45 -5.83 11.41 0.52
CA ASN A 45 -5.34 10.41 -0.42
C ASN A 45 -6.47 9.40 -0.69
N THR A 46 -7.30 9.69 -1.69
CA THR A 46 -8.39 8.81 -2.10
C THR A 46 -7.79 7.66 -2.90
N VAL A 47 -7.92 6.44 -2.39
CA VAL A 47 -7.46 5.22 -3.04
C VAL A 47 -8.58 4.69 -3.94
N LYS A 48 -8.32 4.59 -5.25
CA LYS A 48 -9.26 4.00 -6.22
C LYS A 48 -8.79 2.60 -6.64
N ASP A 49 -9.72 1.68 -6.82
CA ASP A 49 -9.49 0.32 -7.33
C ASP A 49 -9.65 0.28 -8.86
N GLU A 50 -8.58 0.04 -9.61
CA GLU A 50 -8.55 0.11 -11.09
C GLU A 50 -8.09 -1.21 -11.75
N LYS A 51 -8.72 -2.33 -11.40
CA LYS A 51 -8.24 -3.70 -11.72
C LYS A 51 -8.01 -4.04 -13.20
N ASP A 52 -8.57 -3.28 -14.15
CA ASP A 52 -8.57 -3.67 -15.58
C ASP A 52 -8.17 -2.55 -16.56
N LYS A 53 -7.70 -1.39 -16.06
CA LYS A 53 -7.33 -0.25 -16.92
C LYS A 53 -5.82 -0.12 -17.06
N THR A 54 -5.38 0.16 -18.28
CA THR A 54 -4.00 0.57 -18.55
C THR A 54 -3.74 1.97 -17.98
N PRO A 55 -2.49 2.32 -17.68
CA PRO A 55 -2.15 3.68 -17.21
C PRO A 55 -2.69 4.78 -18.14
N ASN A 56 -2.57 4.60 -19.46
CA ASN A 56 -3.08 5.56 -20.44
C ASN A 56 -4.61 5.74 -20.38
N GLN A 57 -5.37 4.68 -20.09
CA GLN A 57 -6.83 4.79 -19.96
C GLN A 57 -7.20 5.58 -18.70
N ILE A 58 -6.47 5.38 -17.60
CA ILE A 58 -6.67 6.13 -16.36
C ILE A 58 -6.35 7.61 -16.60
N ASN A 59 -5.23 7.91 -17.26
CA ASN A 59 -4.87 9.29 -17.63
C ASN A 59 -5.97 9.98 -18.46
N GLN A 60 -6.54 9.27 -19.44
CA GLN A 60 -7.63 9.79 -20.27
C GLN A 60 -8.93 10.02 -19.48
N GLU A 61 -9.27 9.11 -18.57
CA GLU A 61 -10.48 9.19 -17.75
C GLU A 61 -10.40 10.29 -16.70
N GLU A 62 -9.22 10.46 -16.09
CA GLU A 62 -8.97 11.46 -15.06
C GLU A 62 -8.59 12.83 -15.65
N GLY A 63 -8.24 12.87 -16.94
CA GLY A 63 -7.82 14.09 -17.62
C GLY A 63 -6.48 14.63 -17.11
N ILE A 64 -5.63 13.77 -16.54
CA ILE A 64 -4.28 14.10 -16.07
C ILE A 64 -3.25 13.32 -16.85
N ASP A 65 -2.14 13.99 -17.21
CA ASP A 65 -1.00 13.36 -17.86
C ASP A 65 0.13 13.23 -16.83
N ALA A 66 0.11 12.12 -16.10
CA ALA A 66 1.11 11.81 -15.08
C ALA A 66 1.55 10.34 -15.20
N GLU A 67 2.79 10.08 -14.79
CA GLU A 67 3.27 8.71 -14.62
C GLU A 67 2.59 8.06 -13.41
N GLN A 68 2.33 6.75 -13.50
CA GLN A 68 1.92 5.94 -12.37
C GLN A 68 3.13 5.20 -11.82
N ILE A 69 3.56 5.58 -10.62
CA ILE A 69 4.79 5.08 -10.00
C ILE A 69 4.42 4.23 -8.80
N VAL A 70 4.80 2.96 -8.77
CA VAL A 70 4.61 2.09 -7.60
C VAL A 70 5.42 2.64 -6.43
N VAL A 71 4.74 2.98 -5.34
CA VAL A 71 5.32 3.56 -4.13
C VAL A 71 5.22 2.65 -2.91
N SER A 72 4.35 1.63 -2.95
CA SER A 72 4.20 0.67 -1.87
C SER A 72 3.75 -0.68 -2.41
N ILE A 73 4.19 -1.77 -1.78
CA ILE A 73 3.87 -3.15 -2.14
C ILE A 73 3.51 -3.90 -0.85
N SER A 74 2.49 -4.76 -0.94
CA SER A 74 1.94 -5.56 0.16
C SER A 74 1.59 -6.97 -0.33
N ASP A 75 1.12 -7.82 0.58
CA ASP A 75 0.64 -9.17 0.24
C ASP A 75 -0.60 -9.15 -0.67
N ASP A 76 -1.47 -8.16 -0.51
CA ASP A 76 -2.75 -8.08 -1.23
C ASP A 76 -2.62 -7.35 -2.58
N GLY A 77 -1.58 -6.54 -2.75
CA GLY A 77 -1.49 -5.60 -3.85
C GLY A 77 -0.39 -4.55 -3.73
N PHE A 78 -0.45 -3.55 -4.58
CA PHE A 78 0.48 -2.42 -4.61
C PHE A 78 -0.24 -1.09 -4.78
N VAL A 79 0.42 -0.02 -4.37
CA VAL A 79 -0.07 1.35 -4.48
C VAL A 79 0.80 2.12 -5.47
N THR A 80 0.17 2.82 -6.41
CA THR A 80 0.86 3.78 -7.28
C THR A 80 0.56 5.21 -6.88
N SER A 81 1.56 6.09 -6.98
CA SER A 81 1.38 7.53 -7.02
C SER A 81 1.02 7.94 -8.44
N HIS A 82 -0.01 8.78 -8.58
CA HIS A 82 -0.48 9.31 -9.87
C HIS A 82 -0.81 10.79 -9.70
N GLY A 83 0.13 11.67 -10.10
CA GLY A 83 -0.03 13.11 -9.89
C GLY A 83 -0.07 13.49 -8.41
N ASP A 84 -1.26 13.81 -7.91
CA ASP A 84 -1.51 14.29 -6.55
C ASP A 84 -2.24 13.29 -5.63
N HIS A 85 -2.55 12.09 -6.14
CA HIS A 85 -3.25 11.05 -5.40
C HIS A 85 -2.65 9.66 -5.67
N TYR A 86 -3.31 8.63 -5.12
CA TYR A 86 -2.82 7.26 -5.17
C TYR A 86 -3.89 6.29 -5.68
N HIS A 87 -3.45 5.22 -6.34
CA HIS A 87 -4.31 4.10 -6.73
C HIS A 87 -3.85 2.82 -6.06
N PHE A 88 -4.79 1.94 -5.72
CA PHE A 88 -4.48 0.60 -5.27
C PHE A 88 -4.85 -0.41 -6.35
N TYR A 89 -3.96 -1.38 -6.53
CA TYR A 89 -4.14 -2.50 -7.43
C TYR A 89 -3.94 -3.78 -6.64
N ASN A 90 -4.82 -4.74 -6.81
CA ASN A 90 -4.67 -6.02 -6.17
C ASN A 90 -3.74 -6.92 -6.99
N GLY A 91 -2.99 -7.78 -6.31
CA GLY A 91 -2.09 -8.75 -6.94
C GLY A 91 -0.68 -8.22 -7.17
N GLU A 92 0.04 -8.88 -8.07
CA GLU A 92 1.46 -8.63 -8.30
C GLU A 92 1.69 -7.37 -9.15
N VAL A 93 2.82 -6.72 -8.89
CA VAL A 93 3.28 -5.56 -9.69
C VAL A 93 3.57 -6.01 -11.13
N PRO A 94 3.02 -5.37 -12.16
CA PRO A 94 3.33 -5.70 -13.55
C PRO A 94 4.83 -5.58 -13.87
N PHE A 95 5.33 -6.45 -14.75
CA PHE A 95 6.75 -6.56 -15.09
C PHE A 95 7.40 -5.23 -15.51
N ASP A 96 6.68 -4.40 -16.26
CA ASP A 96 7.15 -3.12 -16.84
C ASP A 96 6.75 -1.89 -16.02
N SER A 97 6.34 -2.07 -14.76
CA SER A 97 5.93 -0.96 -13.88
C SER A 97 7.07 0.03 -13.61
N LEU A 98 6.71 1.31 -13.49
CA LEU A 98 7.58 2.33 -12.91
C LEU A 98 7.57 2.18 -11.39
N LEU A 99 8.74 2.23 -10.76
CA LEU A 99 8.94 1.92 -9.35
C LEU A 99 9.64 3.10 -8.65
N SER A 100 9.23 3.39 -7.42
CA SER A 100 9.91 4.39 -6.60
C SER A 100 11.33 3.92 -6.21
N SER A 101 12.28 4.85 -6.23
CA SER A 101 13.63 4.62 -5.68
C SER A 101 13.61 4.24 -4.20
N ASP A 102 12.57 4.60 -3.47
CA ASP A 102 12.43 4.30 -2.04
C ASP A 102 12.14 2.82 -1.78
N LEU A 103 11.71 2.08 -2.82
CA LEU A 103 11.53 0.64 -2.74
C LEU A 103 12.84 -0.12 -2.97
N LEU A 104 13.94 0.53 -3.37
CA LEU A 104 15.19 -0.17 -3.63
C LEU A 104 15.70 -0.90 -2.39
N ALA A 105 16.17 -2.13 -2.60
CA ALA A 105 16.80 -2.91 -1.55
C ALA A 105 18.02 -2.15 -0.96
N PRO A 106 18.30 -2.32 0.34
CA PRO A 106 19.49 -1.77 0.97
C PRO A 106 20.77 -2.16 0.24
N LYS A 107 21.79 -1.30 0.25
CA LYS A 107 23.06 -1.53 -0.48
C LYS A 107 23.82 -2.78 -0.03
N ASP A 108 23.59 -3.23 1.21
CA ASP A 108 24.21 -4.40 1.83
C ASP A 108 23.33 -5.66 1.72
N TYR A 109 22.17 -5.56 1.07
CA TYR A 109 21.33 -6.71 0.80
C TYR A 109 21.99 -7.65 -0.21
N GLN A 110 22.03 -8.93 0.13
CA GLN A 110 22.53 -10.00 -0.74
C GLN A 110 21.34 -10.79 -1.28
N PHE A 111 21.28 -10.91 -2.61
CA PHE A 111 20.18 -11.60 -3.27
C PHE A 111 19.98 -13.03 -2.76
N ASP A 112 18.75 -13.34 -2.34
CA ASP A 112 18.28 -14.70 -2.05
C ASP A 112 17.04 -15.00 -2.90
N ALA A 113 17.14 -16.00 -3.78
CA ALA A 113 16.04 -16.45 -4.61
C ALA A 113 14.81 -16.93 -3.79
N LYS A 114 15.00 -17.33 -2.53
CA LYS A 114 13.88 -17.72 -1.64
C LYS A 114 13.02 -16.54 -1.19
N GLN A 115 13.54 -15.32 -1.30
CA GLN A 115 12.84 -14.09 -0.94
C GLN A 115 12.13 -13.46 -2.13
N VAL A 116 12.35 -13.96 -3.35
CA VAL A 116 11.69 -13.45 -4.56
C VAL A 116 10.19 -13.71 -4.48
N VAL A 117 9.41 -12.65 -4.66
CA VAL A 117 7.95 -12.69 -4.77
C VAL A 117 7.53 -12.59 -6.22
N ASN A 118 8.15 -11.69 -6.97
CA ASN A 118 7.78 -11.41 -8.36
C ASN A 118 8.99 -10.96 -9.18
N GLU A 119 8.95 -11.18 -10.50
CA GLU A 119 9.95 -10.70 -11.46
C GLU A 119 9.51 -9.36 -12.06
N ILE A 120 10.47 -8.47 -12.28
CA ILE A 120 10.25 -7.16 -12.90
C ILE A 120 11.35 -6.90 -13.93
N ASN A 121 11.15 -5.89 -14.77
CA ASN A 121 12.18 -5.45 -15.69
C ASN A 121 13.45 -5.08 -14.92
N ASN A 122 14.56 -5.71 -15.32
CA ASN A 122 15.88 -5.60 -14.70
C ASN A 122 15.94 -5.99 -13.19
N GLY A 123 15.09 -6.89 -12.70
CA GLY A 123 15.20 -7.29 -11.29
C GLY A 123 14.07 -8.14 -10.73
N TYR A 124 13.95 -8.09 -9.40
CA TYR A 124 12.97 -8.83 -8.63
C TYR A 124 12.37 -7.95 -7.54
N ILE A 125 11.11 -8.20 -7.24
CA ILE A 125 10.53 -7.80 -5.96
C ILE A 125 10.83 -8.91 -4.96
N VAL A 126 11.48 -8.55 -3.86
CA VAL A 126 11.85 -9.45 -2.78
C VAL A 126 11.14 -9.07 -1.49
N LYS A 127 10.81 -10.06 -0.65
CA LYS A 127 10.22 -9.86 0.67
C LYS A 127 11.19 -10.29 1.76
N VAL A 128 11.62 -9.34 2.58
CA VAL A 128 12.56 -9.54 3.69
C VAL A 128 11.87 -9.11 4.97
N ASP A 129 11.69 -10.06 5.90
CA ASP A 129 11.06 -9.82 7.21
C ASP A 129 9.72 -9.04 7.14
N GLY A 130 8.90 -9.34 6.14
CA GLY A 130 7.60 -8.69 5.94
C GLY A 130 7.64 -7.39 5.14
N THR A 131 8.83 -6.87 4.81
CA THR A 131 9.01 -5.66 4.00
C THR A 131 9.36 -6.01 2.56
N TYR A 132 8.78 -5.28 1.62
CA TYR A 132 9.01 -5.48 0.18
C TYR A 132 10.08 -4.52 -0.33
N TYR A 133 10.98 -5.04 -1.16
CA TYR A 133 12.04 -4.28 -1.81
C TYR A 133 12.16 -4.64 -3.28
N VAL A 134 12.70 -3.72 -4.06
CA VAL A 134 13.13 -3.88 -5.44
C VAL A 134 14.62 -4.17 -5.45
N TYR A 135 14.99 -5.37 -5.88
CA TYR A 135 16.36 -5.75 -6.15
C TYR A 135 16.64 -5.66 -7.66
N LEU A 136 17.65 -4.89 -8.05
CA LEU A 136 18.06 -4.76 -9.45
C LEU A 136 19.20 -5.72 -9.79
N ASN A 137 19.09 -6.38 -10.94
CA ASN A 137 20.16 -7.25 -11.46
C ASN A 137 21.39 -6.43 -11.87
N ASP A 138 21.17 -5.25 -12.46
CA ASP A 138 22.21 -4.26 -12.70
C ASP A 138 21.78 -2.89 -12.17
N SER A 139 22.46 -2.43 -11.11
CA SER A 139 22.17 -1.15 -10.46
C SER A 139 22.45 0.07 -11.33
N ASN A 140 23.17 -0.07 -12.46
CA ASN A 140 23.43 1.01 -13.39
C ASN A 140 22.31 1.21 -14.42
N HIS A 141 21.39 0.26 -14.53
CA HIS A 141 20.25 0.31 -15.45
C HIS A 141 18.97 0.53 -14.63
N GLN A 142 18.52 1.78 -14.54
CA GLN A 142 17.40 2.19 -13.71
C GLN A 142 16.27 2.82 -14.54
N GLU A 143 16.00 2.29 -15.74
CA GLU A 143 15.03 2.92 -16.66
C GLU A 143 13.61 2.96 -16.09
N ASN A 144 13.24 2.00 -15.24
CA ASN A 144 11.96 1.93 -14.56
C ASN A 144 11.96 2.51 -13.14
N ILE A 145 13.06 3.13 -12.67
CA ILE A 145 13.11 3.73 -11.34
C ILE A 145 12.82 5.24 -11.42
N ARG A 146 12.08 5.77 -10.46
CA ARG A 146 11.75 7.19 -10.33
C ARG A 146 12.03 7.68 -8.92
N MET A 147 12.61 8.88 -8.81
CA MET A 147 12.61 9.61 -7.54
C MET A 147 11.23 10.25 -7.36
N VAL A 148 10.53 9.86 -6.30
CA VAL A 148 9.24 10.45 -5.93
C VAL A 148 9.51 11.57 -4.93
N THR A 149 9.45 12.82 -5.38
CA THR A 149 9.57 13.97 -4.48
C THR A 149 8.18 14.33 -3.96
N GLU A 150 7.95 14.18 -2.65
CA GLU A 150 6.76 14.78 -2.03
C GLU A 150 6.86 16.31 -2.17
N LYS A 151 5.90 16.90 -2.88
CA LYS A 151 5.73 18.36 -2.97
C LYS A 151 4.71 18.86 -1.95
#